data_AF-A0A392NKY5-F1
#
_entry.id   AF-A0A392NKY5-F1
#
_cell.length_a   1.000
_cell.length_b   1.000
_cell.length_c   1.000
_cell.angle_alpha   90.00
_cell.angle_beta   90.00
_cell.angle_gamma   90.00
#
_symmetry.space_group_name_H-M   'P 1'
#
loop_
_entity.id
_entity.type
_entity.pdbx_description
1 polymer ?
#
loop_
_entity_poly.entity_id
_entity_poly.type
_entity_poly.pdbx_seq_one_letter_code
_entity_poly.pdbx_strand_id
1 'polypeptide(L)'
;KENLCLYGYPNETWEVNLPVEEVPPELPEPALGINFARDGMQEKDWLALVAVHSDSWLLAVAFYFGARFGFVSNNALSTISAPLVEKVMDYA
;
A
#
# COMPACT_ATOMS: atom_id res chain seq x y z
N LYS A 1 1.65 8.48 21.56
CA LYS A 1 2.06 8.90 20.20
C LYS A 1 0.89 8.62 19.28
N GLU A 2 0.68 9.43 18.25
CA GLU A 2 -0.36 9.17 17.24
C GLU A 2 0.07 8.01 16.34
N ASN A 3 -0.89 7.40 15.65
CA ASN A 3 -0.66 6.24 14.80
C ASN A 3 -0.32 6.69 13.39
N LEU A 4 0.96 6.56 13.01
CA LEU A 4 1.44 7.00 11.69
C LEU A 4 1.38 5.86 10.69
N CYS A 5 1.17 6.22 9.43
CA CYS A 5 1.19 5.36 8.26
C CYS A 5 2.33 5.77 7.32
N LEU A 6 2.77 4.86 6.45
CA LEU A 6 3.65 5.19 5.32
C LEU A 6 2.82 5.16 4.03
N TYR A 7 2.78 6.30 3.34
CA TYR A 7 2.15 6.48 2.04
C TYR A 7 3.20 6.53 0.95
N GLY A 8 2.95 5.80 -0.13
CA GLY A 8 3.70 5.91 -1.39
C GLY A 8 2.83 6.61 -2.44
N TYR A 9 3.44 7.51 -3.20
CA TYR A 9 2.78 8.25 -4.25
C TYR A 9 3.35 7.88 -5.62
N PRO A 10 2.57 8.05 -6.69
CA PRO A 10 2.94 7.58 -8.03
C PRO A 10 4.07 8.39 -8.68
N ASN A 11 4.30 9.62 -8.19
CA ASN A 11 5.45 10.44 -8.53
C ASN A 11 6.77 9.97 -7.85
N GLU A 12 6.81 8.71 -7.41
CA GLU A 12 7.94 8.08 -6.71
C GLU A 12 8.33 8.74 -5.38
N THR A 13 7.43 9.54 -4.79
CA THR A 13 7.62 10.10 -3.45
C THR A 13 6.89 9.31 -2.38
N TRP A 14 7.22 9.54 -1.12
CA TRP A 14 6.57 8.92 0.02
C TRP A 14 6.41 9.92 1.15
N GLU A 15 5.43 9.67 2.02
CA GLU A 15 5.16 10.50 3.19
C GLU A 15 4.79 9.62 4.40
N VAL A 16 5.23 10.03 5.58
CA VAL A 16 4.74 9.47 6.84
C VAL A 16 3.77 10.45 7.45
N ASN A 17 2.49 10.09 7.50
CA ASN A 17 1.43 10.98 7.97
C ASN A 17 0.34 10.19 8.72
N LEU A 18 -0.62 10.90 9.32
CA LEU A 18 -1.81 10.32 9.93
C LEU A 18 -2.72 9.71 8.86
N PRO A 19 -3.52 8.69 9.22
CA PRO A 19 -4.56 8.18 8.33
C PRO A 19 -5.57 9.27 7.97
N VAL A 20 -6.11 9.18 6.76
CA VAL A 20 -7.14 10.12 6.27
C VAL A 20 -8.43 9.87 7.05
N GLU A 21 -9.11 10.94 7.48
CA GLU A 21 -10.36 10.83 8.27
C GLU A 21 -11.62 10.54 7.42
N GLU A 22 -11.48 10.27 6.13
CA GLU A 22 -12.61 10.06 5.21
C GLU A 22 -13.33 8.72 5.46
N VAL A 23 -14.67 8.75 5.43
CA VAL A 23 -15.52 7.56 5.65
C VAL A 23 -16.61 7.46 4.56
N PRO A 24 -16.61 6.42 3.70
CA PRO A 24 -15.55 5.41 3.56
C PRO A 24 -14.32 5.96 2.83
N PRO A 25 -13.11 5.46 3.13
CA PRO A 25 -11.91 5.86 2.39
C PRO A 25 -12.01 5.42 0.93
N GLU A 26 -11.51 6.26 0.01
CA GLU A 26 -11.55 5.95 -1.43
C GLU A 26 -10.60 4.79 -1.80
N LEU A 27 -9.41 4.75 -1.20
CA LEU A 27 -8.37 3.74 -1.43
C LEU A 27 -8.19 2.83 -0.21
N PRO A 28 -7.65 1.60 -0.40
CA PRO A 28 -7.17 0.79 0.71
C PRO A 28 -6.20 1.57 1.60
N GLU A 29 -6.33 1.44 2.92
CA GLU A 29 -5.46 2.15 3.86
C GLU A 29 -4.16 1.36 4.13
N PRO A 30 -3.01 2.05 4.26
CA PRO A 30 -1.75 1.42 4.66
C PRO A 30 -1.75 0.97 6.13
N ALA A 31 -0.70 0.25 6.53
CA ALA A 31 -0.58 -0.22 7.91
C ALA A 31 -0.46 0.93 8.91
N LEU A 32 -1.35 0.91 9.90
CA LEU A 32 -1.46 1.94 10.93
C LEU A 32 -0.49 1.69 12.09
N GLY A 33 0.19 2.74 12.55
CA GLY A 33 1.01 2.70 13.75
C GLY A 33 2.40 2.10 13.57
N ILE A 34 2.99 2.23 12.37
CA ILE A 34 4.36 1.72 12.11
C ILE A 34 5.41 2.30 13.07
N ASN A 35 5.14 3.46 13.64
CA ASN A 35 5.99 4.18 14.58
C ASN A 35 6.01 3.58 16.00
N PHE A 36 5.09 2.66 16.34
CA PHE A 36 5.05 2.04 17.67
C PHE A 36 6.10 0.93 17.82
N ALA A 37 6.27 0.12 16.78
CA ALA A 37 7.22 -1.00 16.80
C ALA A 37 8.68 -0.54 16.73
N ARG A 38 8.95 0.65 16.19
CA ARG A 38 10.28 1.13 15.82
C ARG A 38 11.31 1.05 16.94
N ASP A 39 10.97 1.56 18.13
CA ASP A 39 11.92 1.65 19.25
C ASP A 39 11.99 0.32 20.05
N GLY A 40 11.16 -0.67 19.71
CA GLY A 40 11.01 -1.96 20.41
C GLY A 40 11.60 -3.17 19.70
N MET A 41 12.24 -2.98 18.54
CA MET A 41 12.89 -4.06 17.76
C MET A 41 14.17 -3.57 17.08
N GLN A 42 14.95 -4.48 16.52
CA GLN A 42 16.12 -4.10 15.72
C GLN A 42 15.65 -3.32 14.49
N GLU A 43 16.40 -2.29 14.12
CA GLU A 43 16.07 -1.41 12.99
C GLU A 43 15.81 -2.20 11.70
N LYS A 44 16.63 -3.23 11.43
CA LYS A 44 16.44 -4.10 10.26
C LYS A 44 15.11 -4.87 10.30
N ASP A 45 14.71 -5.37 11.46
CA ASP A 45 13.46 -6.10 11.64
C ASP A 45 12.27 -5.16 11.49
N TRP A 46 12.40 -3.92 11.97
CA TRP A 46 11.40 -2.87 11.79
C TRP A 46 11.25 -2.48 10.31
N LEU A 47 12.36 -2.24 9.61
CA LEU A 47 12.33 -1.94 8.18
C LEU A 47 11.72 -3.09 7.37
N ALA A 48 12.03 -4.35 7.73
CA ALA A 48 11.43 -5.52 7.09
C ALA A 48 9.92 -5.60 7.33
N LEU A 49 9.46 -5.30 8.55
CA LEU A 49 8.04 -5.22 8.88
C LEU A 49 7.33 -4.14 8.04
N VAL A 50 7.90 -2.93 7.98
CA VAL A 50 7.37 -1.83 7.18
C VAL A 50 7.32 -2.20 5.69
N ALA A 51 8.34 -2.88 5.16
CA ALA A 51 8.39 -3.33 3.77
C ALA A 51 7.26 -4.32 3.45
N VAL A 52 7.07 -5.37 4.26
CA VAL A 52 6.01 -6.37 4.04
C VAL A 52 4.61 -5.75 4.04
N HIS A 53 4.38 -4.80 4.94
CA HIS A 53 3.11 -4.08 4.99
C HIS A 53 2.92 -3.14 3.79
N SER A 54 4.00 -2.50 3.33
CA SER A 54 3.98 -1.63 2.15
C SER A 54 3.70 -2.42 0.88
N ASP A 55 4.33 -3.58 0.68
CA ASP A 55 4.09 -4.48 -0.46
C ASP A 55 2.62 -4.93 -0.50
N SER A 56 2.08 -5.31 0.65
CA SER A 56 0.68 -5.74 0.77
C SER A 56 -0.29 -4.61 0.45
N TRP A 57 0.02 -3.38 0.88
CA TRP A 57 -0.78 -2.20 0.61
C TRP A 57 -0.76 -1.82 -0.87
N LEU A 58 0.42 -1.78 -1.51
CA LEU A 58 0.55 -1.53 -2.95
C LEU A 58 -0.23 -2.55 -3.78
N LEU A 59 -0.18 -3.83 -3.39
CA LEU A 59 -0.97 -4.88 -4.05
C LEU A 59 -2.47 -4.63 -3.90
N ALA A 60 -2.94 -4.25 -2.71
CA ALA A 60 -4.34 -3.92 -2.47
C ALA A 60 -4.81 -2.72 -3.31
N VAL A 61 -4.00 -1.65 -3.38
CA VAL A 61 -4.28 -0.47 -4.23
C VAL A 61 -4.32 -0.88 -5.71
N ALA A 62 -3.38 -1.71 -6.15
CA ALA A 62 -3.35 -2.18 -7.54
C ALA A 62 -4.60 -3.00 -7.90
N PHE A 63 -5.03 -3.91 -7.02
CA PHE A 63 -6.27 -4.67 -7.21
C PHE A 63 -7.52 -3.80 -7.12
N TYR A 64 -7.54 -2.79 -6.25
CA TYR A 64 -8.64 -1.85 -6.16
C TYR A 64 -8.89 -1.16 -7.52
N PHE A 65 -7.83 -0.62 -8.12
CA PHE A 65 -7.92 -0.02 -9.45
C PHE A 65 -8.18 -1.07 -10.53
N GLY A 66 -7.54 -2.24 -10.46
CA GLY A 66 -7.80 -3.36 -11.35
C GLY A 66 -9.27 -3.77 -11.41
N ALA A 67 -9.94 -3.84 -10.26
CA ALA A 67 -11.37 -4.13 -10.17
C ALA A 67 -12.22 -2.95 -10.65
N ARG A 68 -11.90 -1.72 -10.24
CA ARG A 68 -12.63 -0.50 -10.62
C ARG A 68 -12.63 -0.24 -12.13
N PHE A 69 -11.52 -0.58 -12.81
CA PHE A 69 -11.38 -0.42 -14.26
C PHE A 69 -11.70 -1.69 -15.07
N GLY A 70 -12.19 -2.76 -14.42
CA GLY A 70 -12.69 -3.97 -15.10
C GLY A 70 -11.61 -4.95 -15.59
N PHE A 71 -10.39 -4.87 -15.06
CA PHE A 71 -9.27 -5.75 -15.43
C PHE A 71 -9.31 -7.13 -14.73
N VAL A 72 -10.16 -7.31 -13.72
CA VAL A 72 -10.33 -8.59 -13.03
C VAL A 72 -11.56 -9.34 -13.58
N SER A 73 -11.33 -10.21 -14.56
CA SER A 73 -12.31 -11.24 -14.97
C SER A 73 -12.03 -12.56 -14.23
N ASN A 74 -13.08 -13.33 -13.92
CA ASN A 74 -13.19 -14.48 -12.99
C ASN A 74 -12.11 -15.61 -12.98
N ASN A 75 -10.98 -15.50 -13.66
CA ASN A 75 -9.87 -16.48 -13.63
C ASN A 75 -8.47 -15.86 -13.40
N ALA A 76 -8.35 -14.57 -13.09
CA ALA A 76 -7.07 -13.85 -13.09
C ALA A 76 -6.34 -13.74 -11.72
N LEU A 77 -6.77 -14.44 -10.66
CA LEU A 77 -6.07 -14.41 -9.37
C LEU A 77 -4.63 -14.99 -9.44
N SER A 78 -4.28 -15.68 -10.53
CA SER A 78 -2.97 -16.33 -10.70
C SER A 78 -1.99 -15.57 -11.61
N THR A 79 -2.35 -14.45 -12.21
CA THR A 79 -1.44 -13.75 -13.15
C THR A 79 -1.59 -12.25 -13.07
N ILE A 80 -1.03 -11.67 -12.00
CA ILE A 80 -0.48 -10.32 -12.10
C ILE A 80 0.90 -10.48 -12.72
N SER A 81 1.01 -10.22 -14.01
CA SER A 81 2.32 -10.04 -14.63
C SER A 81 2.87 -8.66 -14.22
N ALA A 82 4.19 -8.55 -14.03
CA ALA A 82 4.88 -7.29 -13.72
C ALA A 82 4.43 -6.07 -14.58
N PRO A 83 4.08 -6.23 -15.88
CA PRO A 83 3.54 -5.14 -16.70
C PRO A 83 2.19 -4.56 -16.22
N LEU A 84 1.38 -5.32 -15.47
CA LEU A 84 0.13 -4.80 -14.91
C LEU A 84 0.41 -3.91 -13.70
N VAL A 85 1.43 -4.24 -12.89
CA VAL A 85 1.88 -3.40 -11.78
C VAL A 85 2.45 -2.09 -12.31
N GLU A 86 3.32 -2.14 -13.32
CA GLU A 86 3.85 -0.93 -13.98
C GLU A 86 2.72 -0.06 -14.54
N LYS A 87 1.78 -0.65 -15.29
CA LYS A 87 0.66 0.12 -15.85
C LYS A 87 -0.27 0.71 -14.79
N VAL A 88 -0.53 0.02 -13.68
CA VAL A 88 -1.39 0.58 -12.64
C VAL A 88 -0.69 1.72 -11.89
N MET A 89 0.64 1.64 -11.72
CA MET A 89 1.44 2.73 -11.16
C MET A 89 1.54 3.94 -12.11
N ASP A 90 1.44 3.75 -13.43
CA ASP A 90 1.41 4.85 -14.41
C ASP A 90 0.09 5.66 -14.42
N TYR A 91 -1.01 5.08 -13.90
CA TYR A 91 -2.34 5.72 -13.88
C TYR A 91 -2.76 6.28 -12.51
N ALA A 92 -2.05 5.91 -11.45
CA ALA A 92 -2.17 6.55 -10.15
C ALA A 92 -1.35 7.86 -10.18
#